data_AF-A0A963DF29-F1
#
_entry.id   AF-A0A963DF29-F1
#
_cell.length_a   1.000
_cell.length_b   1.000
_cell.length_c   1.000
_cell.angle_alpha   90.00
_cell.angle_beta   90.00
_cell.angle_gamma   90.00
#
_symmetry.space_group_name_H-M   'P 1'
#
loop_
_entity.id
_entity.type
_entity.pdbx_description
1 polymer ?
#
loop_
_entity_poly.entity_id
_entity_poly.type
_entity_poly.pdbx_seq_one_letter_code
_entity_poly.pdbx_strand_id
1 'polypeptide(L)'
;MADPDDQFSGGDRASAGERATPTPRRVRCPLRTQGEIGDELARLYRRARAGEVDVQDAGRMAYILSLLAKVRAAVDLERRIEALEAQQ
;
A
#
# COMPACT_ATOMS: atom_id res chain seq x y z
N MET A 1 -37.45 62.90 -4.26
CA MET A 1 -38.22 61.87 -3.53
C MET A 1 -38.21 60.65 -4.43
N ALA A 2 -37.31 59.70 -4.17
CA ALA A 2 -37.09 58.52 -5.00
C ALA A 2 -37.55 57.29 -4.20
N ASP A 3 -38.45 56.51 -4.80
CA ASP A 3 -38.95 55.24 -4.27
C ASP A 3 -37.84 54.18 -4.19
N PRO A 4 -37.81 53.34 -3.13
CA PRO A 4 -37.01 52.13 -3.11
C PRO A 4 -37.90 50.89 -2.94
N ASP A 5 -38.56 50.46 -4.02
CA ASP A 5 -39.13 49.13 -4.15
C ASP A 5 -38.49 48.45 -5.38
N ASP A 6 -37.28 47.91 -5.21
CA ASP A 6 -36.75 46.87 -6.10
C ASP A 6 -35.62 46.09 -5.41
N GLN A 7 -35.97 45.02 -4.68
CA GLN A 7 -35.02 43.99 -4.28
C GLN A 7 -35.55 42.62 -4.73
N PHE A 8 -35.37 42.36 -6.01
CA PHE A 8 -35.43 41.03 -6.57
C PHE A 8 -34.11 40.27 -6.30
N SER A 9 -34.27 38.98 -6.06
CA SER A 9 -33.33 37.91 -6.41
C SER A 9 -32.17 37.59 -5.45
N GLY A 10 -32.26 36.40 -4.87
CA GLY A 10 -31.16 35.77 -4.15
C GLY A 10 -31.49 34.35 -3.71
N GLY A 11 -32.09 33.54 -4.60
CA GLY A 11 -32.25 32.12 -4.37
C GLY A 11 -30.89 31.43 -4.36
N ASP A 12 -30.36 31.17 -3.16
CA ASP A 12 -29.11 30.43 -2.99
C ASP A 12 -29.39 28.94 -3.15
N ARG A 13 -29.08 28.43 -4.35
CA ARG A 13 -29.19 27.03 -4.70
C ARG A 13 -28.13 26.23 -3.96
N ALA A 14 -28.57 25.17 -3.31
CA ALA A 14 -27.73 24.09 -2.81
C ALA A 14 -26.68 23.64 -3.84
N SER A 15 -25.45 23.39 -3.39
CA SER A 15 -24.70 22.15 -3.66
C SER A 15 -23.31 22.26 -3.04
N ALA A 16 -23.00 21.43 -2.04
CA ALA A 16 -22.40 20.10 -2.19
C ALA A 16 -20.87 20.16 -2.27
N GLY A 17 -20.25 19.66 -1.21
CA GLY A 17 -18.81 19.48 -1.12
C GLY A 17 -18.44 18.70 0.13
N GLU A 18 -19.25 17.71 0.49
CA GLU A 18 -18.84 16.72 1.49
C GLU A 18 -17.63 15.99 0.91
N ARG A 19 -16.45 16.31 1.44
CA ARG A 19 -15.17 15.75 0.99
C ARG A 19 -15.21 14.27 1.31
N ALA A 20 -15.61 13.46 0.33
CA ALA A 20 -15.52 12.01 0.42
C ALA A 20 -14.11 11.66 0.86
N THR A 21 -13.98 11.10 2.07
CA THR A 21 -12.69 10.62 2.59
C THR A 21 -12.19 9.55 1.62
N PRO A 22 -10.98 9.70 1.05
CA PRO A 22 -10.46 8.71 0.11
C PRO A 22 -10.37 7.37 0.83
N THR A 23 -11.12 6.39 0.32
CA THR A 23 -11.07 5.03 0.85
C THR A 23 -9.64 4.51 0.70
N PRO A 24 -9.06 3.87 1.74
CA PRO A 24 -7.68 3.41 1.67
C PRO A 24 -7.54 2.41 0.52
N ARG A 25 -6.81 2.82 -0.53
CA ARG A 25 -6.57 1.98 -1.69
C ARG A 25 -5.78 0.77 -1.23
N ARG A 26 -6.37 -0.42 -1.33
CA ARG A 26 -5.67 -1.69 -1.04
C ARG A 26 -4.43 -1.76 -1.93
N VAL A 27 -3.26 -1.53 -1.34
CA VAL A 27 -1.98 -1.75 -2.01
C VAL A 27 -1.82 -3.25 -2.13
N ARG A 28 -1.81 -3.76 -3.36
CA ARG A 28 -1.46 -5.16 -3.61
C ARG A 28 0.03 -5.32 -3.31
N CYS A 29 0.32 -6.09 -2.27
CA CYS A 29 1.66 -6.56 -1.93
C CYS A 29 1.64 -8.09 -2.01
N PRO A 30 1.67 -8.68 -3.22
CA PRO A 30 1.86 -10.12 -3.33
C PRO A 30 3.27 -10.45 -2.82
N LEU A 31 3.37 -11.47 -1.96
CA LEU A 31 4.63 -11.93 -1.35
C LEU A 31 4.82 -13.43 -1.63
N ARG A 32 4.52 -13.84 -2.87
CA ARG A 32 4.47 -15.23 -3.31
C ARG A 32 5.78 -15.71 -3.89
N THR A 33 6.68 -14.83 -4.28
CA THR A 33 8.00 -15.21 -4.81
C THR A 33 9.11 -14.43 -4.10
N GLN A 34 10.33 -14.94 -4.17
CA GLN A 34 11.50 -14.20 -3.67
C GLN A 34 11.66 -12.85 -4.37
N GLY A 35 11.37 -12.80 -5.67
CA GLY A 35 11.41 -11.56 -6.45
C GLY A 35 10.40 -10.53 -5.95
N GLU A 36 9.15 -10.94 -5.71
CA GLU A 36 8.12 -10.06 -5.18
C GLU A 36 8.46 -9.51 -3.77
N ILE A 37 9.07 -10.34 -2.92
CA ILE A 37 9.56 -9.92 -1.60
C ILE A 37 10.72 -8.91 -1.75
N GLY A 38 11.65 -9.18 -2.68
CA GLY A 38 12.76 -8.27 -2.99
C GLY A 38 12.28 -6.92 -3.51
N ASP A 39 11.27 -6.90 -4.38
CA ASP A 39 10.64 -5.68 -4.86
C ASP A 39 10.01 -4.88 -3.73
N GLU A 40 9.35 -5.55 -2.78
CA GLU A 40 8.76 -4.90 -1.62
C GLU A 40 9.82 -4.32 -0.67
N LEU A 41 10.91 -5.06 -0.42
CA LEU A 41 12.06 -4.55 0.33
C LEU A 41 12.65 -3.29 -0.32
N ALA A 42 12.81 -3.30 -1.65
CA ALA A 42 13.31 -2.15 -2.39
C ALA A 42 12.34 -0.95 -2.34
N ARG A 43 11.02 -1.21 -2.43
CA ARG A 43 9.98 -0.18 -2.25
C ARG A 43 10.04 0.42 -0.85
N LEU A 44 10.10 -0.41 0.18
CA LEU A 44 10.19 0.01 1.58
C LEU A 44 11.44 0.87 1.83
N TYR A 45 12.60 0.45 1.33
CA TYR A 45 13.84 1.22 1.43
C TYR A 45 13.71 2.61 0.82
N ARG A 46 13.15 2.71 -0.40
CA ARG A 46 12.94 4.01 -1.05
C ARG A 46 12.03 4.93 -0.25
N ARG A 47 10.94 4.39 0.32
CA ARG A 47 10.00 5.16 1.16
C ARG A 47 10.64 5.64 2.46
N ALA A 48 11.40 4.77 3.12
CA ALA A 48 12.16 5.15 4.32
C ALA A 48 13.20 6.24 4.00
N ARG A 49 13.94 6.11 2.89
CA ARG A 49 14.91 7.11 2.44
C ARG A 49 14.26 8.44 2.07
N ALA A 50 13.02 8.42 1.58
CA ALA A 50 12.23 9.61 1.29
C ALA A 50 11.61 10.25 2.55
N GLY A 51 11.74 9.62 3.72
CA GLY A 51 11.13 10.09 4.98
C GLY A 51 9.63 9.84 5.09
N GLU A 52 9.05 9.04 4.18
CA GLU A 52 7.62 8.69 4.20
C GLU A 52 7.29 7.64 5.28
N VAL A 53 8.30 6.90 5.73
CA VAL A 53 8.20 5.87 6.76
C VAL A 53 9.41 6.05 7.68
N ASP A 54 9.19 5.93 8.98
CA ASP A 54 10.28 5.95 9.95
C ASP A 54 11.27 4.79 9.68
N VAL A 55 12.56 5.07 9.84
CA VAL A 55 13.63 4.11 9.52
C VAL A 55 13.59 2.91 10.47
N GLN A 56 13.22 3.11 11.74
CA GLN A 56 13.11 2.03 12.71
C GLN A 56 11.93 1.10 12.37
N ASP A 57 10.79 1.67 12.00
CA ASP A 57 9.62 0.90 11.55
C ASP A 57 9.92 0.13 10.24
N ALA A 58 10.57 0.80 9.28
CA ALA A 58 11.02 0.14 8.06
C ALA A 58 11.98 -1.01 8.34
N GLY A 59 12.89 -0.86 9.32
CA GLY A 59 13.78 -1.93 9.74
C GLY A 59 13.04 -3.17 10.26
N ARG A 60 12.03 -2.98 11.10
CA ARG A 60 11.18 -4.08 11.61
C ARG A 60 10.43 -4.79 10.48
N MET A 61 9.86 -4.02 9.54
CA MET A 61 9.18 -4.57 8.38
C MET A 61 10.13 -5.36 7.48
N ALA A 62 11.33 -4.83 7.22
CA ALA A 62 12.36 -5.51 6.42
C ALA A 62 12.80 -6.83 7.06
N TYR A 63 12.88 -6.89 8.39
CA TYR A 63 13.17 -8.12 9.12
C TYR A 63 12.10 -9.19 8.90
N ILE A 64 10.82 -8.83 9.03
CA ILE A 64 9.70 -9.75 8.80
C ILE A 64 9.71 -10.27 7.36
N LEU A 65 9.91 -9.38 6.37
CA LEU A 65 10.02 -9.77 4.96
C LEU A 65 11.19 -10.73 4.71
N SER A 66 12.34 -10.49 5.34
CA SER A 66 13.51 -11.36 5.25
C SER A 66 13.28 -12.73 5.90
N LEU A 67 12.53 -12.79 7.00
CA LEU A 67 12.14 -14.07 7.61
C LEU A 67 11.20 -14.85 6.69
N LEU A 68 10.22 -14.19 6.08
CA LEU A 68 9.32 -14.80 5.11
C LEU A 68 10.10 -15.35 3.90
N ALA A 69 11.06 -14.58 3.37
CA ALA A 69 11.94 -15.03 2.30
C ALA A 69 12.67 -16.34 2.66
N LYS A 70 13.22 -16.45 3.87
CA LYS A 70 13.89 -17.68 4.34
C LYS A 70 12.94 -18.87 4.40
N VAL A 71 11.77 -18.71 5.02
CA VAL A 71 10.76 -19.77 5.12
C VAL A 71 10.32 -20.26 3.74
N ARG A 72 10.08 -19.34 2.80
CA ARG A 72 9.72 -19.70 1.44
C ARG A 72 10.82 -20.47 0.71
N ALA A 73 12.08 -20.04 0.86
CA ALA A 73 13.20 -20.74 0.26
C ALA A 73 13.32 -22.17 0.79
N ALA A 74 13.10 -22.38 2.09
CA ALA A 74 13.08 -23.72 2.68
C ALA A 74 12.00 -24.59 2.06
N VAL A 75 10.74 -24.12 2.01
CA VAL A 75 9.62 -24.86 1.41
C VAL A 75 9.85 -25.17 -0.08
N ASP A 76 10.40 -24.24 -0.84
CA ASP A 76 10.69 -24.46 -2.25
C ASP A 76 11.81 -25.51 -2.44
N LEU A 77 12.79 -25.57 -1.53
CA LEU A 77 13.82 -26.60 -1.53
C LEU A 77 13.27 -27.96 -1.12
N GLU A 78 12.47 -28.06 -0.07
CA GLU A 78 11.79 -29.28 0.36
C GLU A 78 11.01 -29.91 -0.81
N ARG A 79 10.18 -29.11 -1.49
CA ARG A 79 9.41 -29.57 -2.67
C ARG A 79 10.29 -30.09 -3.80
N ARG A 80 11.43 -29.44 -4.04
CA ARG A 80 12.36 -29.85 -5.08
C ARG A 80 13.06 -31.16 -4.72
N ILE A 81 13.39 -31.35 -3.44
CA ILE A 81 13.98 -32.59 -2.92
C ILE A 81 12.96 -33.73 -3.06
N GLU A 82 11.72 -33.55 -2.59
CA GLU A 82 10.64 -34.55 -2.73
C GLU A 82 10.43 -34.96 -4.20
N ALA A 83 10.44 -34.00 -5.13
CA ALA A 83 10.29 -34.27 -6.55
C ALA A 83 11.46 -35.06 -7.16
N LEU A 84 12.68 -34.90 -6.61
CA LEU A 84 13.85 -35.67 -7.04
C LEU A 84 13.84 -37.06 -6.43
N GLU A 85 13.48 -37.19 -5.15
CA GLU A 85 13.35 -38.47 -4.46
C GLU A 85 12.28 -39.35 -5.08
N ALA A 86 11.17 -38.77 -5.57
CA ALA A 86 10.12 -39.51 -6.27
C ALA A 86 10.55 -40.07 -7.65
N GLN A 87 11.70 -39.65 -8.19
CA GLN A 87 12.24 -40.14 -9.46
C GLN A 87 13.27 -41.26 -9.31
N GLN A 88 13.65 -41.61 -8.08
CA GLN A 88 14.64 -42.65 -7.75
C GLN A 88 13.95 -43.95 -7.31
#